data_AF-A0A6M0AAZ2-F1
#
_entry.id   AF-A0A6M0AAZ2-F1
#
_cell.length_a   1.000
_cell.length_b   1.000
_cell.length_c   1.000
_cell.angle_alpha   90.00
_cell.angle_beta   90.00
_cell.angle_gamma   90.00
#
_symmetry.space_group_name_H-M   'P 1'
#
loop_
_entity.id
_entity.type
_entity.pdbx_description
1 polymer ?
#
loop_
_entity_poly.entity_id
_entity_poly.type
_entity_poly.pdbx_seq_one_letter_code
_entity_poly.pdbx_strand_id
1 'polypeptide(L)'
;ERYSVWGKIRLEQLGTEPSSRGTRVSYIQACILLLQTVYMDVEDFLGARQAGLFQKDIAKILINSNFPQVESTQAVQQLLKIDPLTNSDFPIWEEHHMITLLQELYRLGKGYFGNTNFAQGVSDILQDMPAQEQTQFINWLNNSDLGQLWQ
;
A
#
# COMPACT_ATOMS: atom_id res chain seq x y z
N GLU A 1 29.32 -4.51 -8.24
CA GLU A 1 28.74 -3.18 -7.95
C GLU A 1 27.26 -3.22 -8.33
N ARG A 2 26.37 -3.17 -7.33
CA ARG A 2 24.91 -3.21 -7.55
C ARG A 2 24.40 -1.78 -7.42
N TYR A 3 24.03 -1.19 -8.54
CA TYR A 3 23.43 0.14 -8.57
C TYR A 3 22.06 0.09 -7.87
N SER A 4 21.99 0.68 -6.68
CA SER A 4 20.72 1.11 -6.09
C SER A 4 20.09 2.12 -7.04
N VAL A 5 19.02 1.70 -7.72
CA VAL A 5 18.22 2.55 -8.62
C VAL A 5 17.48 3.67 -7.86
N TRP A 6 17.61 3.72 -6.54
CA TRP A 6 17.03 4.70 -5.62
C TRP A 6 17.58 6.13 -5.74
N GLY A 7 18.58 6.38 -6.60
CA GLY A 7 19.22 7.69 -6.73
C GLY A 7 18.55 8.72 -7.65
N LYS A 8 17.40 8.41 -8.28
CA LYS A 8 16.82 9.31 -9.32
C LYS A 8 15.30 9.49 -9.29
N ILE A 9 14.62 9.16 -8.19
CA ILE A 9 13.25 9.66 -8.02
C ILE A 9 13.37 11.08 -7.46
N ARG A 10 13.03 12.07 -8.29
CA ARG A 10 12.93 13.48 -7.88
C ARG A 10 11.87 13.57 -6.77
N LEU A 11 12.34 13.64 -5.53
CA LEU A 11 11.55 14.02 -4.36
C LEU A 11 11.00 15.46 -4.45
N GLU A 12 11.36 16.22 -5.50
CA GLU A 12 11.04 17.64 -5.66
C GLU A 12 9.62 17.94 -6.19
N GLN A 13 8.76 16.93 -6.38
CA GLN A 13 7.38 17.13 -6.90
C GLN A 13 6.26 16.53 -6.04
N LEU A 14 6.53 16.08 -4.82
CA LEU A 14 5.47 15.62 -3.92
C LEU A 14 4.79 16.82 -3.26
N GLY A 15 3.70 17.25 -3.89
CA GLY A 15 2.83 18.31 -3.41
C GLY A 15 2.06 17.90 -2.16
N THR A 16 2.15 18.74 -1.15
CA THR A 16 1.36 18.73 0.10
C THR A 16 1.60 17.52 1.00
N GLU A 17 2.66 17.61 1.81
CA GLU A 17 2.76 16.84 3.06
C GLU A 17 1.40 16.87 3.78
N PRO A 18 0.85 15.74 4.24
CA PRO A 18 -0.39 15.72 5.00
C PRO A 18 -0.20 16.59 6.24
N SER A 19 -0.78 17.79 6.20
CA SER A 19 -0.50 18.89 7.12
C SER A 19 -0.97 18.63 8.56
N SER A 20 -1.71 17.53 8.78
CA SER A 20 -2.16 17.10 10.09
C SER A 20 -1.84 15.62 10.34
N ARG A 21 -1.53 15.29 11.60
CA ARG A 21 -1.36 13.91 12.07
C ARG A 21 -2.57 13.03 11.73
N GLY A 22 -3.78 13.57 11.80
CA GLY A 22 -5.01 12.84 11.46
C GLY A 22 -5.07 12.44 9.99
N THR A 23 -4.71 13.35 9.08
CA THR A 23 -4.64 13.06 7.64
C THR A 23 -3.62 11.96 7.35
N ARG A 24 -2.44 12.01 7.98
CA ARG A 24 -1.43 10.96 7.80
C ARG A 24 -1.93 9.58 8.25
N VAL A 25 -2.59 9.51 9.41
CA VAL A 25 -3.22 8.28 9.93
C VAL A 25 -4.20 7.70 8.90
N SER A 26 -5.11 8.52 8.35
CA SER A 26 -6.05 8.06 7.33
C SER A 26 -5.38 7.52 6.07
N TYR A 27 -4.24 8.07 5.66
CA TYR A 27 -3.54 7.60 4.47
C TYR A 27 -2.87 6.25 4.71
N ILE A 28 -2.31 6.04 5.91
CA ILE A 28 -1.77 4.74 6.32
C ILE A 28 -2.87 3.68 6.30
N GLN A 29 -4.04 4.01 6.86
CA GLN A 29 -5.20 3.12 6.86
C GLN A 29 -5.60 2.73 5.42
N ALA A 30 -5.73 3.70 4.51
CA ALA A 30 -6.03 3.46 3.11
C ALA A 30 -4.98 2.56 2.42
N CYS A 31 -3.69 2.80 2.66
CA CYS A 31 -2.62 1.96 2.12
C CYS A 31 -2.69 0.51 2.64
N ILE A 32 -3.04 0.32 3.92
CA ILE A 32 -3.21 -1.02 4.50
C ILE A 32 -4.43 -1.72 3.90
N LEU A 33 -5.56 -1.03 3.76
CA LEU A 33 -6.77 -1.58 3.13
C LEU A 33 -6.51 -2.03 1.68
N LEU A 34 -5.76 -1.23 0.91
CA LEU A 34 -5.35 -1.61 -0.44
C LEU A 34 -4.46 -2.86 -0.44
N LEU A 35 -3.47 -2.93 0.44
CA LEU A 35 -2.63 -4.12 0.60
C LEU A 35 -3.46 -5.36 0.94
N GLN A 36 -4.39 -5.25 1.89
CA GLN A 36 -5.27 -6.33 2.32
C GLN A 36 -6.18 -6.79 1.18
N THR A 37 -6.76 -5.86 0.44
CA THR A 37 -7.64 -6.18 -0.69
C THR A 37 -6.90 -6.94 -1.78
N VAL A 38 -5.73 -6.47 -2.20
CA VAL A 38 -4.93 -7.19 -3.21
C VAL A 38 -4.54 -8.58 -2.71
N TYR A 39 -4.23 -8.75 -1.42
CA TYR A 39 -3.98 -10.07 -0.84
C TYR A 39 -5.22 -10.98 -0.89
N MET A 40 -6.39 -10.45 -0.52
CA MET A 40 -7.66 -11.17 -0.58
C MET A 40 -8.02 -11.56 -2.02
N ASP A 41 -7.87 -10.65 -2.98
CA ASP A 41 -8.08 -10.95 -4.40
C ASP A 41 -7.14 -12.06 -4.88
N VAL A 42 -5.87 -12.07 -4.45
CA VAL A 42 -4.93 -13.14 -4.81
C VAL A 42 -5.42 -14.47 -4.23
N GLU A 43 -5.92 -14.48 -3.00
CA GLU A 43 -6.48 -15.67 -2.38
C GLU A 43 -7.74 -16.16 -3.09
N ASP A 44 -8.67 -15.25 -3.39
CA ASP A 44 -9.97 -15.55 -3.96
C ASP A 44 -9.87 -16.00 -5.42
N PHE A 45 -9.02 -15.34 -6.23
CA PHE A 45 -8.89 -15.65 -7.66
C PHE A 45 -7.81 -16.69 -7.97
N LEU A 46 -6.73 -16.75 -7.18
CA LEU A 46 -5.56 -17.59 -7.48
C LEU A 46 -5.31 -18.69 -6.43
N GLY A 47 -6.05 -18.66 -5.31
CA GLY A 47 -6.03 -19.66 -4.25
C GLY A 47 -5.02 -19.41 -3.14
N ALA A 48 -5.27 -19.99 -1.96
CA ALA A 48 -4.47 -19.82 -0.74
C ALA A 48 -2.95 -20.09 -0.91
N ARG A 49 -2.56 -20.98 -1.84
CA ARG A 49 -1.14 -21.21 -2.14
C ARG A 49 -0.48 -19.97 -2.74
N GLN A 50 -1.16 -19.28 -3.66
CA GLN A 50 -0.65 -18.05 -4.28
C GLN A 50 -0.68 -16.90 -3.28
N ALA A 51 -1.71 -16.80 -2.45
CA ALA A 51 -1.75 -15.83 -1.35
C ALA A 51 -0.56 -16.00 -0.39
N GLY A 52 -0.22 -17.25 -0.04
CA GLY A 52 0.95 -17.54 0.78
C GLY A 52 2.30 -17.19 0.12
N LEU A 53 2.40 -17.19 -1.22
CA LEU A 53 3.57 -16.69 -1.94
C LEU A 53 3.59 -15.17 -1.97
N PHE A 54 2.44 -14.55 -2.25
CA PHE A 54 2.28 -13.10 -2.25
C PHE A 54 2.67 -12.48 -0.90
N GLN A 55 2.19 -13.07 0.20
CA GLN A 55 2.57 -12.66 1.56
C GLN A 55 4.09 -12.68 1.76
N LYS A 56 4.79 -13.69 1.25
CA LYS A 56 6.26 -13.78 1.36
C LYS A 56 6.96 -12.73 0.51
N ASP A 57 6.46 -12.49 -0.70
CA ASP A 57 7.02 -11.50 -1.62
C ASP A 57 6.85 -10.08 -1.08
N ILE A 58 5.66 -9.72 -0.58
CA ILE A 58 5.43 -8.41 0.02
C ILE A 58 6.21 -8.25 1.33
N ALA A 59 6.32 -9.31 2.15
CA ALA A 59 7.15 -9.27 3.35
C ALA A 59 8.61 -8.95 3.03
N LYS A 60 9.16 -9.60 1.99
CA LYS A 60 10.52 -9.35 1.54
C LYS A 60 10.71 -7.90 1.08
N ILE A 61 9.72 -7.31 0.41
CA ILE A 61 9.77 -5.92 -0.02
C ILE A 61 9.78 -4.98 1.20
N LEU A 62 8.83 -5.13 2.12
CA LEU A 62 8.68 -4.24 3.27
C LEU A 62 9.91 -4.29 4.20
N ILE A 63 10.44 -5.48 4.43
CA ILE A 63 11.66 -5.67 5.24
C ILE A 63 12.88 -5.03 4.55
N ASN A 64 13.08 -5.29 3.25
CA ASN A 64 14.25 -4.74 2.53
C ASN A 64 14.20 -3.22 2.38
N SER A 65 12.99 -2.65 2.35
CA SER A 65 12.76 -1.21 2.30
C SER A 65 12.76 -0.57 3.69
N ASN A 66 13.08 -1.32 4.76
CA ASN A 66 13.16 -0.85 6.15
C ASN A 66 11.86 -0.18 6.65
N PHE A 67 10.70 -0.76 6.33
CA PHE A 67 9.43 -0.24 6.82
C PHE A 67 9.38 -0.28 8.35
N PRO A 68 9.05 0.84 9.02
CA PRO A 68 8.92 0.90 10.47
C PRO A 68 7.95 -0.17 10.97
N GLN A 69 8.34 -0.90 12.02
CA GLN A 69 7.50 -1.92 12.68
C GLN A 69 7.07 -3.10 11.78
N VAL A 70 7.67 -3.24 10.59
CA VAL A 70 7.43 -4.36 9.65
C VAL A 70 8.74 -5.10 9.35
N GLU A 71 9.43 -5.51 10.42
CA GLU A 71 10.78 -6.08 10.35
C GLU A 71 10.79 -7.62 10.22
N SER A 72 9.62 -8.26 10.17
CA SER A 72 9.48 -9.71 10.07
C SER A 72 8.27 -10.15 9.27
N THR A 73 8.32 -11.37 8.72
CA THR A 73 7.17 -11.98 8.04
C THR A 73 5.95 -12.09 8.96
N GLN A 74 6.17 -12.25 10.26
CA GLN A 74 5.08 -12.27 11.24
C GLN A 74 4.40 -10.90 11.36
N ALA A 75 5.17 -9.80 11.38
CA ALA A 75 4.61 -8.45 11.41
C ALA A 75 3.74 -8.16 10.17
N VAL A 76 4.19 -8.62 9.00
CA VAL A 76 3.42 -8.51 7.74
C VAL A 76 2.14 -9.35 7.82
N GLN A 77 2.20 -10.55 8.40
CA GLN A 77 1.01 -11.38 8.60
C GLN A 77 -0.02 -10.70 9.51
N GLN A 78 0.43 -9.99 10.55
CA GLN A 78 -0.47 -9.20 11.39
C GLN A 78 -1.08 -8.04 10.59
N LEU A 79 -0.26 -7.32 9.81
CA LEU A 79 -0.73 -6.21 8.97
C LEU A 79 -1.83 -6.63 7.99
N LEU A 80 -1.77 -7.86 7.45
CA LEU A 80 -2.79 -8.42 6.57
C LEU A 80 -4.10 -8.81 7.28
N LYS A 81 -4.14 -8.78 8.61
CA LYS A 81 -5.25 -9.29 9.43
C LYS A 81 -5.87 -8.27 10.37
N ILE A 82 -5.14 -7.22 10.73
CA ILE A 82 -5.70 -6.14 11.57
C ILE A 82 -6.82 -5.43 10.81
N ASP A 83 -7.80 -4.91 11.53
CA ASP A 83 -8.71 -3.91 10.98
C ASP A 83 -8.06 -2.53 11.17
N PRO A 84 -7.57 -1.88 10.10
CA PRO A 84 -6.87 -0.60 10.24
C PRO A 84 -7.80 0.56 10.65
N LEU A 85 -9.12 0.43 10.48
CA LEU A 85 -10.07 1.49 10.80
C LEU A 85 -10.43 1.54 12.29
N THR A 86 -10.38 0.38 12.97
CA THR A 86 -10.70 0.28 14.40
C THR A 86 -9.49 0.10 15.30
N ASN A 87 -8.38 -0.43 14.78
CA ASN A 87 -7.15 -0.60 15.55
C ASN A 87 -6.22 0.59 15.37
N SER A 88 -5.66 1.10 16.46
CA SER A 88 -4.58 2.11 16.43
C SER A 88 -3.18 1.50 16.40
N ASP A 89 -3.08 0.19 16.56
CA ASP A 89 -1.81 -0.56 16.63
C ASP A 89 -1.33 -0.96 15.24
N PHE A 90 -1.22 0.03 14.36
CA PHE A 90 -0.58 -0.12 13.05
C PHE A 90 0.70 0.74 12.96
N PRO A 91 1.61 0.40 12.04
CA PRO A 91 2.87 1.12 11.89
C PRO A 91 2.72 2.62 11.64
N ILE A 92 3.64 3.41 12.19
CA ILE A 92 3.74 4.83 11.87
C ILE A 92 4.61 4.97 10.62
N TRP A 93 3.97 5.29 9.49
CA TRP A 93 4.64 5.48 8.21
C TRP A 93 4.69 6.96 7.81
N GLU A 94 5.85 7.36 7.31
CA GLU A 94 6.02 8.61 6.57
C GLU A 94 5.58 8.45 5.11
N GLU A 95 5.37 9.58 4.42
CA GLU A 95 4.84 9.62 3.05
C GLU A 95 5.62 8.74 2.06
N HIS A 96 6.95 8.76 2.13
CA HIS A 96 7.78 7.93 1.26
C HIS A 96 7.53 6.42 1.43
N HIS A 97 7.17 5.96 2.63
CA HIS A 97 6.80 4.56 2.84
C HIS A 97 5.47 4.24 2.16
N MET A 98 4.47 5.12 2.27
CA MET A 98 3.17 4.94 1.62
C MET A 98 3.32 4.86 0.09
N ILE A 99 4.09 5.78 -0.48
CA ILE A 99 4.41 5.78 -1.92
C ILE A 99 5.12 4.49 -2.33
N THR A 100 6.16 4.10 -1.57
CA THR A 100 6.92 2.87 -1.85
C THR A 100 6.03 1.63 -1.79
N LEU A 101 5.14 1.56 -0.79
CA LEU A 101 4.20 0.46 -0.67
C LEU A 101 3.26 0.38 -1.88
N LEU A 102 2.61 1.48 -2.25
CA LEU A 102 1.66 1.49 -3.37
C LEU A 102 2.33 1.17 -4.71
N GLN A 103 3.55 1.64 -4.92
CA GLN A 103 4.34 1.33 -6.11
C GLN A 103 4.69 -0.16 -6.19
N GLU A 104 5.23 -0.71 -5.11
CA GLU A 104 5.65 -2.11 -5.07
C GLU A 104 4.47 -3.08 -5.03
N LEU A 105 3.38 -2.71 -4.36
CA LEU A 105 2.13 -3.45 -4.36
C LEU A 105 1.56 -3.55 -5.76
N TYR A 106 1.54 -2.44 -6.51
CA TYR A 106 1.08 -2.47 -7.90
C TYR A 106 1.97 -3.37 -8.77
N ARG A 107 3.29 -3.22 -8.65
CA ARG A 107 4.26 -4.06 -9.38
C ARG A 107 4.09 -5.55 -9.07
N LEU A 108 3.87 -5.88 -7.79
CA LEU A 108 3.67 -7.25 -7.33
C LEU A 108 2.33 -7.79 -7.82
N GLY A 109 1.23 -7.06 -7.62
CA GLY A 109 -0.11 -7.41 -8.09
C GLY A 109 -0.13 -7.69 -9.59
N LYS A 110 0.51 -6.84 -10.40
CA LYS A 110 0.65 -7.08 -11.85
C LYS A 110 1.36 -8.41 -12.17
N GLY A 111 2.32 -8.82 -11.34
CA GLY A 111 2.99 -10.12 -11.47
C GLY A 111 2.06 -11.31 -11.24
N TYR A 112 1.08 -11.18 -10.34
CA TYR A 112 0.11 -12.23 -10.02
C TYR A 112 -1.11 -12.22 -10.96
N PHE A 113 -1.64 -11.04 -11.30
CA PHE A 113 -2.87 -10.87 -12.07
C PHE A 113 -2.64 -10.66 -13.58
N GLY A 114 -1.39 -10.45 -14.00
CA GLY A 114 -1.04 -10.21 -15.40
C GLY A 114 -1.64 -8.89 -15.92
N ASN A 115 -2.51 -9.00 -16.93
CA ASN A 115 -3.21 -7.86 -17.54
C ASN A 115 -4.57 -7.56 -16.90
N THR A 116 -4.98 -8.32 -15.89
CA THR A 116 -6.24 -8.08 -15.17
C THR A 116 -6.11 -6.84 -14.31
N ASN A 117 -7.10 -5.95 -14.37
CA ASN A 117 -7.05 -4.69 -13.63
C ASN A 117 -7.48 -4.86 -12.16
N PHE A 118 -6.58 -5.43 -11.35
CA PHE A 118 -6.79 -5.59 -9.90
C PHE A 118 -6.78 -4.23 -9.15
N ALA A 119 -6.26 -3.17 -9.77
CA ALA A 119 -6.18 -1.84 -9.18
C ALA A 119 -7.45 -1.01 -9.44
N GLN A 120 -8.42 -1.56 -10.16
CA GLN A 120 -9.70 -0.90 -10.41
C GLN A 120 -10.53 -0.84 -9.13
N GLY A 121 -11.23 0.28 -8.93
CA GLY A 121 -12.18 0.39 -7.82
C GLY A 121 -11.56 0.74 -6.49
N VAL A 122 -10.44 1.48 -6.46
CA VAL A 122 -9.85 2.02 -5.21
C VAL A 122 -10.88 2.75 -4.36
N SER A 123 -11.84 3.46 -4.96
CA SER A 123 -12.94 4.08 -4.21
C SER A 123 -13.80 3.05 -3.49
N ASP A 124 -14.11 1.93 -4.14
CA ASP A 124 -14.92 0.84 -3.57
C ASP A 124 -14.16 0.13 -2.44
N ILE A 125 -12.84 -0.02 -2.57
CA ILE A 125 -11.98 -0.58 -1.51
C ILE A 125 -12.02 0.30 -0.25
N LEU A 126 -12.06 1.61 -0.44
CA LEU A 126 -12.01 2.59 0.64
C LEU A 126 -13.41 3.02 1.13
N GLN A 127 -14.48 2.32 0.73
CA GLN A 127 -15.86 2.73 1.02
C GLN A 127 -16.20 2.78 2.52
N ASP A 128 -15.49 2.00 3.34
CA ASP A 128 -15.70 1.94 4.79
C ASP A 128 -14.99 3.08 5.53
N MET A 129 -14.13 3.84 4.85
CA MET A 129 -13.52 5.06 5.40
C MET A 129 -14.52 6.22 5.44
N PRO A 130 -14.35 7.19 6.36
CA PRO A 130 -15.07 8.45 6.29
C PRO A 130 -14.88 9.12 4.92
N ALA A 131 -15.98 9.53 4.28
CA ALA A 131 -15.98 10.06 2.91
C ALA A 131 -14.99 11.23 2.68
N GLN A 132 -14.78 12.05 3.71
CA GLN A 132 -13.80 13.14 3.67
C GLN A 132 -12.36 12.61 3.54
N GLU A 133 -12.01 11.59 4.34
CA GLU A 133 -10.68 10.97 4.36
C GLU A 133 -10.42 10.20 3.07
N GLN A 134 -11.42 9.46 2.58
CA GLN A 134 -11.39 8.81 1.28
C GLN A 134 -11.08 9.81 0.15
N THR A 135 -11.83 10.92 0.11
CA THR A 135 -11.63 11.99 -0.89
C THR A 135 -10.23 12.60 -0.79
N GLN A 136 -9.74 12.85 0.43
CA GLN A 136 -8.39 13.38 0.64
C GLN A 136 -7.31 12.41 0.14
N PHE A 137 -7.42 11.12 0.47
CA PHE A 137 -6.47 10.10 0.01
C PHE A 137 -6.48 9.96 -1.51
N ILE A 138 -7.66 9.91 -2.14
CA ILE A 138 -7.77 9.82 -3.61
C ILE A 138 -7.15 11.05 -4.28
N ASN A 139 -7.39 12.25 -3.75
CA ASN A 139 -6.78 13.46 -4.29
C ASN A 139 -5.25 13.45 -4.13
N TRP A 140 -4.75 13.00 -2.98
CA TRP A 140 -3.30 12.83 -2.76
C TRP A 140 -2.70 11.80 -3.74
N LEU A 141 -3.36 10.66 -3.91
CA LEU A 141 -2.94 9.61 -4.83
C LEU A 141 -2.87 10.11 -6.28
N ASN A 142 -3.90 10.84 -6.72
CA ASN A 142 -3.99 11.43 -8.06
C ASN A 142 -3.00 12.57 -8.32
N ASN A 143 -2.49 13.22 -7.28
CA ASN A 143 -1.42 14.21 -7.39
C ASN A 143 -0.02 13.59 -7.55
N SER A 144 0.09 12.26 -7.47
CA SER A 144 1.33 11.52 -7.67
C SER A 144 1.28 10.70 -8.97
N ASP A 145 2.45 10.25 -9.45
CA ASP A 145 2.53 9.32 -10.59
C ASP A 145 1.81 7.97 -10.33
N LEU A 146 1.48 7.67 -9.08
CA LEU A 146 0.74 6.47 -8.69
C LEU A 146 -0.75 6.55 -9.07
N GLY A 147 -1.31 7.75 -9.22
CA GLY A 147 -2.71 7.93 -9.59
C GLY A 147 -3.05 7.20 -10.90
N GLN A 148 -2.16 7.24 -11.89
CA GLN A 148 -2.35 6.54 -13.16
C GLN A 148 -2.34 5.00 -13.03
N LEU A 149 -1.71 4.48 -11.96
CA LEU A 149 -1.63 3.04 -11.71
C LEU A 149 -2.88 2.52 -10.97
N TRP A 150 -3.46 3.37 -10.13
CA TRP A 150 -4.52 3.01 -9.18
C TRP A 150 -5.88 3.66 -9.54
N GLN A 151 -6.14 3.83 -10.84
CA GLN A 151 -7.37 4.39 -11.42
C GLN A 151 -8.31 3.32 -11.96
#